data_AF-A0A1Q6RTE3-F1
#
_entry.id   AF-A0A1Q6RTE3-F1
#
_cell.length_a   1.000
_cell.length_b   1.000
_cell.length_c   1.000
_cell.angle_alpha   90.00
_cell.angle_beta   90.00
_cell.angle_gamma   90.00
#
_symmetry.space_group_name_H-M   'P 1'
#
loop_
_entity.id
_entity.type
_entity.pdbx_description
1 polymer ?
#
loop_
_entity_poly.entity_id
_entity_poly.type
_entity_poly.pdbx_seq_one_letter_code
_entity_poly.pdbx_strand_id
1 'polypeptide(L)'
;METVTSNGVECYRTDGVCYPAVFGEPQLTPAELTALLDGGDTLEMAMTVNTVPDALRLLRLRQQTGADFDNQDADDTLLRGGIQPYGYAQAMLYLLAGDYEESGRIDLNAPGNYYGLCAVKQDGLYYAFDPFEIRGDSWITFSDMSFADADVQKLADTLRENCDYSPFTEGVYEVNTYTLPDKETWAREKETWARENAFKQREYTDEEIQQLASAGLTLEEAADKLHFIEDAALFLRASGYRVDNNDAYFLQGRYVNFSLNPGGYIGGYDWGWGLPADYTYAYMAGTCNGTSNLMNRLLAGDYEEQGYVQYFGGHIFNYVKQDGYYYFCEFTNCEIICGNGQDYLMYICQDPLEFTEYYCTNVFPGWDNPESDEYLVLMYLYPRDGKDSLPRGRSGAYNYLTGGRGCDLISSEVEDTVVILYERDWYHHRFMDVDPDAIPEVCRDLIDGVMHTVNWRTGEVLDG
;
A
#
# COMPACT_ATOMS: atom_id res chain seq x y z
N MET A 1 -5.73 38.26 26.08
CA MET A 1 -5.41 38.87 24.78
C MET A 1 -5.98 40.28 24.77
N GLU A 2 -5.32 41.21 24.08
CA GLU A 2 -5.86 42.55 23.81
C GLU A 2 -6.48 42.52 22.41
N THR A 3 -7.77 42.84 22.32
CA THR A 3 -8.47 43.01 21.05
C THR A 3 -7.97 44.29 20.39
N VAL A 4 -7.45 44.19 19.17
CA VAL A 4 -6.92 45.32 18.40
C VAL A 4 -7.57 45.36 17.02
N THR A 5 -7.69 46.55 16.42
CA THR A 5 -8.10 46.68 15.03
C THR A 5 -6.86 46.74 14.14
N SER A 6 -6.79 45.86 13.15
CA SER A 6 -5.76 45.85 12.11
C SER A 6 -6.43 45.67 10.74
N ASN A 7 -5.94 46.36 9.71
CA ASN A 7 -6.49 46.34 8.35
C ASN A 7 -8.03 46.44 8.27
N GLY A 8 -8.63 47.20 9.19
CA GLY A 8 -10.07 47.42 9.26
C GLY A 8 -10.89 46.30 9.92
N VAL A 9 -10.26 45.25 10.44
CA VAL A 9 -10.92 44.10 11.11
C VAL A 9 -10.41 43.92 12.54
N GLU A 10 -11.31 43.46 13.41
CA GLU A 10 -10.99 43.09 14.80
C GLU A 10 -10.07 41.86 14.83
N CYS A 11 -9.04 41.91 15.66
CA CYS A 11 -7.99 40.89 15.71
C CYS A 11 -7.59 40.51 17.12
N TYR A 12 -7.18 39.25 17.28
CA TYR A 12 -6.43 38.77 18.42
C TYR A 12 -4.93 38.94 18.17
N ARG A 13 -4.23 39.62 19.08
CA ARG A 13 -2.77 39.72 19.03
C ARG A 13 -2.12 38.68 19.92
N THR A 14 -1.34 37.77 19.32
CA THR A 14 -0.46 36.84 20.04
C THR A 14 0.89 36.73 19.33
N ASP A 15 1.96 36.54 20.09
CA ASP A 15 3.33 36.38 19.58
C ASP A 15 3.80 37.52 18.64
N GLY A 16 3.20 38.70 18.75
CA GLY A 16 3.50 39.87 17.91
C GLY A 16 2.80 39.89 16.54
N VAL A 17 1.85 39.00 16.29
CA VAL A 17 1.06 38.91 15.05
C VAL A 17 -0.42 39.13 15.38
N CYS A 18 -1.14 39.85 14.51
CA CYS A 18 -2.59 40.01 14.61
C CYS A 18 -3.28 38.96 13.74
N TYR A 19 -4.19 38.20 14.33
CA TYR A 19 -5.02 37.23 13.62
C TYR A 19 -6.47 37.73 13.61
N PRO A 20 -7.17 37.74 12.46
CA PRO A 20 -8.55 38.19 12.41
C PRO A 20 -9.43 37.40 13.38
N ALA A 21 -10.20 38.11 14.20
CA ALA A 21 -10.98 37.53 15.29
C ALA A 21 -12.09 36.57 14.81
N VAL A 22 -12.46 36.68 13.53
CA VAL A 22 -13.41 35.77 12.86
C VAL A 22 -12.92 34.31 12.88
N PHE A 23 -11.61 34.08 12.93
CA PHE A 23 -11.02 32.74 12.96
C PHE A 23 -10.95 32.15 14.37
N GLY A 24 -11.55 32.82 15.35
CA GLY A 24 -11.49 32.42 16.75
C GLY A 24 -10.14 32.71 17.40
N GLU A 25 -10.06 32.44 18.70
CA GLU A 25 -8.82 32.52 19.44
C GLU A 25 -7.93 31.31 19.09
N PRO A 26 -6.58 31.46 19.12
CA PRO A 26 -5.68 30.31 19.07
C PRO A 26 -6.01 29.30 20.18
N GLN A 27 -6.11 28.02 19.82
CA GLN A 27 -6.49 26.94 20.73
C GLN A 27 -5.26 26.21 21.30
N LEU A 28 -4.14 26.21 20.58
CA LEU A 28 -2.94 25.48 20.99
C LEU A 28 -1.94 26.36 21.76
N THR A 29 -1.35 25.82 22.81
CA THR A 29 -0.24 26.46 23.52
C THR A 29 1.06 26.37 22.72
N PRO A 30 2.04 27.26 22.95
CA PRO A 30 3.36 27.14 22.30
C PRO A 30 4.05 25.79 22.55
N ALA A 31 3.81 25.17 23.70
CA ALA A 31 4.37 23.86 24.05
C ALA A 31 3.72 22.74 23.22
N GLU A 32 2.41 22.78 22.99
CA GLU A 32 1.71 21.81 22.13
C GLU A 32 2.15 21.95 20.68
N LEU A 33 2.33 23.18 20.17
CA LEU A 33 2.87 23.42 18.83
C LEU A 33 4.30 22.87 18.68
N THR A 34 5.14 23.03 19.71
CA THR A 34 6.49 22.46 19.72
C THR A 34 6.46 20.95 19.76
N ALA A 35 5.59 20.36 20.59
CA ALA A 35 5.41 18.91 20.67
C ALA A 35 4.95 18.30 19.35
N LEU A 36 4.03 18.96 18.64
CA LEU A 36 3.60 18.55 17.30
C LEU A 36 4.79 18.52 16.32
N LEU A 37 5.59 19.59 16.27
CA LEU A 37 6.79 19.64 15.43
C LEU A 37 7.85 18.60 15.80
N ASP A 38 8.08 18.38 17.09
CA ASP A 38 9.04 17.41 17.60
C ASP A 38 8.58 15.97 17.34
N GLY A 39 7.26 15.73 17.32
CA GLY A 39 6.65 14.44 17.00
C GLY A 39 6.90 14.03 15.55
N GLY A 40 7.01 14.99 14.64
CA GLY A 40 7.38 14.74 13.25
C GLY A 40 6.31 14.02 12.42
N ASP A 41 5.06 14.02 12.87
CA ASP A 41 3.92 13.46 12.15
C ASP A 41 3.08 14.61 11.55
N THR A 42 3.17 14.77 10.23
CA THR A 42 2.41 15.78 9.48
C THR A 42 0.89 15.58 9.53
N LEU A 43 0.43 14.32 9.64
CA LEU A 43 -0.99 14.01 9.73
C LEU A 43 -1.52 14.38 11.11
N GLU A 44 -0.79 14.06 12.17
CA GLU A 44 -1.12 14.51 13.52
C GLU A 44 -1.18 16.04 13.61
N MET A 45 -0.24 16.74 12.96
CA MET A 45 -0.28 18.21 12.85
C MET A 45 -1.57 18.69 12.18
N ALA A 46 -1.95 18.11 11.04
CA ALA A 46 -3.16 18.52 10.31
C ALA A 46 -4.47 18.20 11.06
N MET A 47 -4.51 17.10 11.80
CA MET A 47 -5.68 16.73 12.60
C MET A 47 -5.83 17.56 13.88
N THR A 48 -4.71 18.05 14.42
CA THR A 48 -4.69 18.82 15.68
C THR A 48 -4.84 20.31 15.43
N VAL A 49 -4.25 20.83 14.35
CA VAL A 49 -4.38 22.23 13.95
C VAL A 49 -5.66 22.41 13.12
N ASN A 50 -6.61 23.18 13.65
CA ASN A 50 -7.89 23.45 12.97
C ASN A 50 -8.25 24.95 12.92
N THR A 51 -7.35 25.82 13.40
CA THR A 51 -7.54 27.27 13.35
C THR A 51 -6.46 27.94 12.51
N VAL A 52 -6.83 28.97 11.74
CA VAL A 52 -5.88 29.83 11.02
C VAL A 52 -4.79 30.39 11.94
N PRO A 53 -5.11 30.89 13.16
CA PRO A 53 -4.09 31.32 14.11
C PRO A 53 -3.08 30.22 14.48
N ASP A 54 -3.53 28.99 14.76
CA ASP A 54 -2.64 27.91 15.16
C ASP A 54 -1.79 27.40 13.98
N ALA A 55 -2.34 27.34 12.76
CA ALA A 55 -1.59 26.99 11.56
C ALA A 55 -0.44 27.97 11.29
N LEU A 56 -0.73 29.27 11.34
CA LEU A 56 0.30 30.30 11.17
C LEU A 56 1.35 30.26 12.29
N ARG A 57 0.95 29.97 13.53
CA ARG A 57 1.88 29.83 14.66
C ARG A 57 2.77 28.59 14.50
N LEU A 58 2.23 27.46 14.04
CA LEU A 58 2.97 26.25 13.74
C LEU A 58 4.01 26.50 12.63
N LEU A 59 3.59 27.06 11.50
CA LEU A 59 4.46 27.36 10.36
C LEU A 59 5.56 28.36 10.73
N ARG A 60 5.23 29.39 11.53
CA ARG A 60 6.21 30.34 12.03
C ARG A 60 7.23 29.68 12.96
N LEU A 61 6.76 28.82 13.86
CA LEU A 61 7.66 28.06 14.73
C LEU A 61 8.58 27.18 13.89
N ARG A 62 8.03 26.52 12.87
CA ARG A 62 8.81 25.69 11.94
C ARG A 62 9.83 26.49 11.14
N GLN A 63 9.49 27.68 10.66
CA GLN A 63 10.41 28.57 9.96
C GLN A 63 11.59 29.00 10.86
N GLN A 64 11.37 29.11 12.17
CA GLN A 64 12.41 29.49 13.13
C GLN A 64 13.33 28.34 13.52
N THR A 65 12.83 27.11 13.53
CA THR A 65 13.56 25.93 14.00
C THR A 65 14.04 25.00 12.89
N GLY A 66 13.51 25.15 11.67
CA GLY A 66 13.79 24.31 10.52
C GLY A 66 15.12 24.57 9.86
N ALA A 67 15.58 23.59 9.08
CA ALA A 67 16.71 23.76 8.19
C ALA A 67 16.24 24.49 6.93
N ASP A 68 17.13 25.29 6.35
CA ASP A 68 16.92 25.90 5.05
C ASP A 68 16.99 24.79 3.98
N PHE A 69 15.84 24.43 3.44
CA PHE A 69 15.71 23.43 2.38
C PHE A 69 14.85 24.01 1.25
N ASP A 70 15.28 23.81 0.01
CA ASP A 70 14.53 24.25 -1.16
C ASP A 70 13.46 23.21 -1.50
N ASN A 71 12.26 23.35 -0.93
CA ASN A 71 11.14 22.47 -1.19
C ASN A 71 9.83 23.22 -1.47
N GLN A 72 9.01 22.61 -2.30
CA GLN A 72 7.67 23.04 -2.66
C GLN A 72 6.58 22.14 -2.05
N ASP A 73 6.96 20.99 -1.48
CA ASP A 73 6.06 20.05 -0.83
C ASP A 73 5.66 20.49 0.59
N ALA A 74 4.38 20.31 0.94
CA ALA A 74 3.83 20.71 2.23
C ALA A 74 4.41 19.90 3.40
N ASP A 75 4.61 18.59 3.22
CA ASP A 75 5.08 17.71 4.27
C ASP A 75 6.52 18.01 4.63
N ASP A 76 7.37 18.15 3.62
CA ASP A 76 8.74 18.53 3.84
C ASP A 76 8.85 19.97 4.39
N THR A 77 7.94 20.87 4.01
CA THR A 77 7.89 22.20 4.63
C THR A 77 7.57 22.10 6.12
N LEU A 78 6.64 21.22 6.52
CA LEU A 78 6.28 20.97 7.93
C LEU A 78 7.34 20.19 8.71
N LEU A 79 8.05 19.25 8.07
CA LEU A 79 9.03 18.37 8.72
C LEU A 79 10.45 18.91 8.70
N ARG A 80 10.81 19.67 7.66
CA ARG A 80 12.18 20.10 7.37
C ARG A 80 12.31 21.62 7.28
N GLY A 81 11.23 22.32 6.96
CA GLY A 81 11.26 23.76 6.68
C GLY A 81 11.53 23.99 5.20
N GLY A 82 11.12 25.16 4.70
CA GLY A 82 11.31 25.55 3.30
C GLY A 82 11.88 26.97 3.16
N ILE A 83 12.36 27.30 1.96
CA ILE A 83 12.63 28.70 1.53
C ILE A 83 11.77 29.18 0.37
N GLN A 84 10.88 28.33 -0.17
CA GLN A 84 9.96 28.74 -1.22
C GLN A 84 8.63 29.20 -0.60
N PRO A 85 8.15 30.42 -0.92
CA PRO A 85 6.84 30.90 -0.47
C PRO A 85 5.70 29.96 -0.81
N TYR A 86 5.83 29.30 -1.96
CA TYR A 86 4.91 28.27 -2.43
C TYR A 86 4.68 27.14 -1.43
N GLY A 87 5.76 26.56 -0.88
CA GLY A 87 5.66 25.43 0.05
C GLY A 87 4.93 25.80 1.34
N TYR A 88 5.10 27.04 1.82
CA TYR A 88 4.39 27.53 3.00
C TYR A 88 2.91 27.80 2.75
N ALA A 89 2.56 28.31 1.55
CA ALA A 89 1.16 28.43 1.15
C ALA A 89 0.49 27.06 1.07
N GLN A 90 1.19 26.06 0.52
CA GLN A 90 0.69 24.69 0.43
C GLN A 90 0.57 24.02 1.81
N ALA A 91 1.55 24.21 2.69
CA ALA A 91 1.51 23.70 4.07
C ALA A 91 0.39 24.35 4.90
N MET A 92 0.14 25.66 4.74
CA MET A 92 -0.97 26.32 5.43
C MET A 92 -2.32 25.76 4.99
N LEU A 93 -2.50 25.55 3.68
CA LEU A 93 -3.75 25.00 3.16
C LEU A 93 -3.93 23.52 3.57
N TYR A 94 -2.85 22.75 3.64
CA TYR A 94 -2.87 21.38 4.15
C TYR A 94 -3.37 21.31 5.60
N LEU A 95 -2.89 22.19 6.48
CA LEU A 95 -3.33 22.24 7.88
C LEU A 95 -4.81 22.62 8.03
N LEU A 96 -5.37 23.41 7.10
CA LEU A 96 -6.71 23.99 7.21
C LEU A 96 -7.76 23.28 6.34
N ALA A 97 -7.38 22.18 5.67
CA ALA A 97 -8.25 21.50 4.72
C ALA A 97 -9.58 21.08 5.37
N GLY A 98 -10.71 21.49 4.77
CA GLY A 98 -12.05 21.15 5.27
C GLY A 98 -12.52 21.91 6.53
N ASP A 99 -11.73 22.85 7.07
CA ASP A 99 -12.09 23.60 8.28
C ASP A 99 -12.88 24.90 8.01
N TYR A 100 -12.99 25.35 6.75
CA TYR A 100 -13.54 26.66 6.36
C TYR A 100 -14.49 26.59 5.16
N GLU A 101 -15.23 27.68 4.90
CA GLU A 101 -16.22 27.75 3.82
C GLU A 101 -15.60 27.48 2.44
N GLU A 102 -14.48 28.14 2.15
CA GLU A 102 -13.67 27.99 0.94
C GLU A 102 -12.21 28.31 1.27
N SER A 103 -11.25 27.64 0.63
CA SER A 103 -9.83 27.96 0.76
C SER A 103 -9.10 27.69 -0.55
N GLY A 104 -8.05 28.43 -0.85
CA GLY A 104 -7.29 28.27 -2.07
C GLY A 104 -5.95 29.01 -2.06
N ARG A 105 -5.19 28.85 -3.14
CA ARG A 105 -3.88 29.50 -3.31
C ARG A 105 -3.94 30.56 -4.41
N ILE A 106 -3.24 31.66 -4.19
CA ILE A 106 -3.05 32.73 -5.18
C ILE A 106 -1.57 32.72 -5.57
N ASP A 107 -1.28 32.37 -6.82
CA ASP A 107 0.08 32.32 -7.36
C ASP A 107 0.42 33.64 -8.07
N LEU A 108 1.51 34.25 -7.63
CA LEU A 108 2.08 35.45 -8.22
C LEU A 108 3.30 35.04 -9.04
N ASN A 109 3.20 35.13 -10.37
CA ASN A 109 4.27 34.76 -11.30
C ASN A 109 4.92 36.02 -11.90
N ALA A 110 6.22 36.22 -11.65
CA ALA A 110 7.03 37.23 -12.33
C ALA A 110 8.34 36.61 -12.86
N PRO A 111 8.97 37.17 -13.90
CA PRO A 111 10.25 36.67 -14.40
C PRO A 111 11.32 36.63 -13.30
N GLY A 112 11.65 35.42 -12.82
CA GLY A 112 12.63 35.20 -11.75
C GLY A 112 12.12 35.41 -10.33
N ASN A 113 10.80 35.53 -10.11
CA ASN A 113 10.21 35.66 -8.79
C ASN A 113 8.85 34.93 -8.74
N TYR A 114 8.72 34.00 -7.79
CA TYR A 114 7.52 33.20 -7.60
C TYR A 114 7.04 33.32 -6.16
N TYR A 115 5.78 33.73 -5.98
CA TYR A 115 5.19 33.96 -4.67
C TYR A 115 3.83 33.28 -4.56
N GLY A 116 3.53 32.72 -3.39
CA GLY A 116 2.25 32.05 -3.13
C GLY A 116 1.59 32.65 -1.90
N LEU A 117 0.31 33.02 -2.02
CA LEU A 117 -0.52 33.45 -0.89
C LEU A 117 -1.60 32.40 -0.63
N CYS A 118 -1.95 32.24 0.63
CA CYS A 118 -3.09 31.43 1.05
C CYS A 118 -4.32 32.34 1.15
N ALA A 119 -5.49 31.88 0.72
CA ALA A 119 -6.73 32.63 0.88
C ALA A 119 -7.82 31.73 1.46
N VAL A 120 -8.53 32.24 2.47
CA VAL A 120 -9.55 31.52 3.25
C VAL A 120 -10.81 32.36 3.35
N LYS A 121 -11.98 31.75 3.15
CA LYS A 121 -13.28 32.38 3.28
C LYS A 121 -13.92 32.03 4.62
N GLN A 122 -14.38 33.05 5.33
CA GLN A 122 -15.13 32.89 6.57
C GLN A 122 -16.10 34.06 6.75
N ASP A 123 -17.32 33.78 7.19
CA ASP A 123 -18.39 34.75 7.41
C ASP A 123 -18.66 35.63 6.17
N GLY A 124 -18.52 35.03 4.97
CA GLY A 124 -18.72 35.71 3.70
C GLY A 124 -17.61 36.69 3.28
N LEU A 125 -16.49 36.75 4.01
CA LEU A 125 -15.31 37.55 3.66
C LEU A 125 -14.13 36.65 3.28
N TYR A 126 -13.34 37.09 2.29
CA TYR A 126 -12.07 36.47 1.97
C TYR A 126 -10.92 37.12 2.74
N TYR A 127 -10.06 36.29 3.29
CA TYR A 127 -8.85 36.65 4.01
C TYR A 127 -7.66 36.05 3.26
N ALA A 128 -6.80 36.88 2.69
CA ALA A 128 -5.56 36.43 2.08
C ALA A 128 -4.40 36.61 3.05
N PHE A 129 -3.55 35.60 3.19
CA PHE A 129 -2.42 35.51 4.10
C PHE A 129 -1.14 35.27 3.32
N ASP A 130 -0.06 35.85 3.82
CA ASP A 130 1.30 35.48 3.48
C ASP A 130 1.88 34.57 4.58
N PRO A 131 1.86 33.23 4.37
CA PRO A 131 2.41 32.30 5.34
C PRO A 131 3.94 32.19 5.28
N PHE A 132 4.61 32.87 4.34
CA PHE A 132 6.07 32.84 4.20
C PHE A 132 6.72 34.02 4.92
N GLU A 133 6.24 35.25 4.69
CA GLU A 133 6.68 36.44 5.40
C GLU A 133 5.75 36.75 6.58
N ILE A 134 5.74 35.87 7.60
CA ILE A 134 4.94 36.00 8.83
C ILE A 134 5.50 37.11 9.74
N ARG A 135 5.44 38.37 9.29
CA ARG A 135 5.91 39.57 9.97
C ARG A 135 4.77 40.57 10.15
N GLY A 136 4.10 40.53 11.31
CA GLY A 136 3.03 41.48 11.61
C GLY A 136 1.76 41.21 10.80
N ASP A 137 1.04 42.27 10.42
CA ASP A 137 -0.30 42.22 9.81
C ASP A 137 -0.27 41.79 8.33
N SER A 138 0.35 40.65 8.03
CA SER A 138 0.53 40.08 6.68
C SER A 138 -0.74 39.40 6.14
N TRP A 139 -1.90 40.02 6.33
CA TRP A 139 -3.16 39.56 5.78
C TRP A 139 -4.08 40.72 5.37
N ILE A 140 -4.94 40.49 4.38
CA ILE A 140 -5.91 41.48 3.87
C ILE A 140 -7.29 40.84 3.74
N THR A 141 -8.33 41.64 3.95
CA THR A 141 -9.75 41.25 3.80
C THR A 141 -10.46 41.86 2.60
N PHE A 142 -11.37 41.10 2.01
CA PHE A 142 -12.16 41.51 0.85
C PHE A 142 -13.63 41.04 0.98
N SER A 143 -14.61 41.92 0.72
CA SER A 143 -16.05 41.65 0.92
C SER A 143 -16.86 41.40 -0.35
N ASP A 144 -16.35 41.82 -1.52
CA ASP A 144 -17.15 41.91 -2.75
C ASP A 144 -16.63 40.98 -3.87
N MET A 145 -15.88 39.94 -3.50
CA MET A 145 -14.99 39.22 -4.43
C MET A 145 -15.20 37.71 -4.30
N SER A 146 -15.11 36.98 -5.41
CA SER A 146 -15.14 35.51 -5.46
C SER A 146 -13.85 34.96 -6.10
N PHE A 147 -13.52 33.68 -5.89
CA PHE A 147 -12.40 33.03 -6.62
C PHE A 147 -12.70 32.76 -8.11
N ALA A 148 -13.72 33.39 -8.69
CA ALA A 148 -13.95 33.33 -10.14
C ALA A 148 -13.00 34.30 -10.87
N ASP A 149 -12.50 33.89 -12.04
CA ASP A 149 -11.48 34.59 -12.84
C ASP A 149 -11.65 36.12 -12.98
N ALA A 150 -12.90 36.61 -13.02
CA ALA A 150 -13.19 38.04 -13.21
C ALA A 150 -12.95 38.92 -11.97
N ASP A 151 -13.12 38.40 -10.75
CA ASP A 151 -12.88 39.15 -9.50
C ASP A 151 -11.43 38.95 -9.00
N VAL A 152 -10.78 37.88 -9.44
CA VAL A 152 -9.41 37.49 -9.09
C VAL A 152 -8.38 38.56 -9.47
N GLN A 153 -8.49 39.19 -10.65
CA GLN A 153 -7.53 40.23 -11.03
C GLN A 153 -7.64 41.46 -10.13
N LYS A 154 -8.86 41.79 -9.67
CA LYS A 154 -9.10 42.86 -8.70
C LYS A 154 -8.51 42.51 -7.33
N LEU A 155 -8.48 41.22 -6.97
CA LEU A 155 -7.90 40.72 -5.71
C LEU A 155 -6.39 40.92 -5.73
N ALA A 156 -5.77 40.44 -6.80
CA ALA A 156 -4.37 40.64 -7.11
C ALA A 156 -3.95 42.12 -7.13
N ASP A 157 -4.75 42.99 -7.76
CA ASP A 157 -4.46 44.42 -7.82
C ASP A 157 -4.58 45.08 -6.43
N THR A 158 -5.58 44.69 -5.63
CA THR A 158 -5.75 45.20 -4.26
C THR A 158 -4.63 44.74 -3.33
N LEU A 159 -4.16 43.49 -3.48
CA LEU A 159 -2.96 42.97 -2.79
C LEU A 159 -1.71 43.79 -3.16
N ARG A 160 -1.56 44.18 -4.43
CA ARG A 160 -0.46 45.03 -4.91
C ARG A 160 -0.49 46.45 -4.31
N GLU A 161 -1.68 47.02 -4.12
CA GLU A 161 -1.83 48.38 -3.59
C GLU A 161 -1.60 48.47 -2.07
N ASN A 162 -1.97 47.43 -1.33
CA ASN A 162 -2.08 47.50 0.14
C ASN A 162 -0.97 46.73 0.89
N CYS A 163 -0.20 45.88 0.21
CA CYS A 163 0.95 45.21 0.81
C CYS A 163 2.27 45.76 0.26
N ASP A 164 3.26 45.94 1.14
CA ASP A 164 4.62 46.38 0.78
C ASP A 164 5.46 45.23 0.19
N TYR A 165 4.92 44.52 -0.81
CA TYR A 165 5.63 43.46 -1.54
C TYR A 165 6.55 44.10 -2.60
N SER A 166 7.68 44.62 -2.14
CA SER A 166 8.64 45.43 -2.91
C SER A 166 9.13 44.87 -4.27
N PRO A 167 9.04 43.57 -4.64
CA PRO A 167 9.52 43.11 -5.96
C PRO A 167 8.45 42.83 -7.04
N PHE A 168 7.14 42.90 -6.75
CA PHE A 168 6.09 42.51 -7.72
C PHE A 168 5.47 43.71 -8.45
N THR A 169 6.23 44.32 -9.37
CA THR A 169 5.74 45.43 -10.22
C THR A 169 5.19 44.99 -11.59
N GLU A 170 5.48 43.76 -12.03
CA GLU A 170 5.09 43.21 -13.34
C GLU A 170 4.99 41.67 -13.26
N GLY A 171 3.87 41.05 -13.66
CA GLY A 171 3.65 39.60 -13.55
C GLY A 171 2.26 39.11 -14.00
N VAL A 172 2.10 37.80 -14.17
CA VAL A 172 0.83 37.10 -14.49
C VAL A 172 0.27 36.48 -13.20
N TYR A 173 -1.04 36.64 -13.00
CA TYR A 173 -1.75 36.11 -11.84
C TYR A 173 -2.49 34.85 -12.24
N GLU A 174 -2.21 33.75 -11.57
CA GLU A 174 -2.96 32.50 -11.74
C GLU A 174 -3.61 32.16 -10.40
N VAL A 175 -4.94 32.24 -10.36
CA VAL A 175 -5.69 31.66 -9.25
C VAL A 175 -5.95 30.21 -9.61
N ASN A 176 -5.23 29.34 -8.92
CA ASN A 176 -5.54 27.94 -8.93
C ASN A 176 -6.53 27.70 -7.79
N THR A 177 -7.81 27.55 -8.13
CA THR A 177 -8.80 26.94 -7.24
C THR A 177 -8.47 25.46 -7.12
N TYR A 178 -7.42 25.16 -6.35
CA TYR A 178 -7.14 23.82 -5.91
C TYR A 178 -8.25 23.41 -4.95
N THR A 179 -9.15 22.54 -5.41
CA THR A 179 -9.99 21.77 -4.51
C THR A 179 -9.07 20.77 -3.82
N LEU A 180 -8.55 21.15 -2.67
CA LEU A 180 -7.83 20.21 -1.82
C LEU A 180 -8.86 19.20 -1.29
N PRO A 181 -8.61 17.88 -1.40
CA PRO A 181 -9.43 16.90 -0.73
C PRO A 181 -9.51 17.18 0.78
N ASP A 182 -10.60 16.78 1.42
CA ASP A 182 -10.71 16.86 2.87
C ASP A 182 -9.57 16.09 3.57
N LYS A 183 -9.32 16.39 4.85
CA LYS A 183 -8.21 15.82 5.64
C LYS A 183 -8.20 14.28 5.60
N GLU A 184 -9.36 13.64 5.64
CA GLU A 184 -9.47 12.18 5.57
C GLU A 184 -9.11 11.65 4.19
N THR A 185 -9.55 12.31 3.13
CA THR A 185 -9.23 11.94 1.75
C THR A 185 -7.75 12.15 1.44
N TRP A 186 -7.15 13.25 1.90
CA TRP A 186 -5.72 13.50 1.73
C TRP A 186 -4.86 12.53 2.56
N ALA A 187 -5.25 12.27 3.81
CA ALA A 187 -4.62 11.27 4.65
C ALA A 187 -4.65 9.90 3.99
N ARG A 188 -5.80 9.49 3.45
CA ARG A 188 -5.98 8.24 2.71
C ARG A 188 -5.12 8.18 1.45
N GLU A 189 -5.09 9.23 0.62
CA GLU A 189 -4.30 9.22 -0.62
C GLU A 189 -2.79 9.17 -0.35
N LYS A 190 -2.33 9.90 0.68
CA LYS A 190 -0.94 9.88 1.12
C LYS A 190 -0.57 8.59 1.85
N GLU A 191 -1.49 8.03 2.63
CA GLU A 191 -1.35 6.71 3.26
C GLU A 191 -1.30 5.62 2.19
N THR A 192 -2.16 5.65 1.18
CA THR A 192 -2.11 4.78 0.01
C THR A 192 -0.77 4.93 -0.72
N TRP A 193 -0.33 6.16 -1.01
CA TRP A 193 0.97 6.39 -1.65
C TRP A 193 2.14 5.92 -0.78
N ALA A 194 2.14 6.22 0.51
CA ALA A 194 3.16 5.77 1.45
C ALA A 194 3.14 4.25 1.62
N ARG A 195 1.98 3.59 1.54
CA ARG A 195 1.82 2.13 1.59
C ARG A 195 2.30 1.45 0.33
N GLU A 196 1.95 2.00 -0.83
CA GLU A 196 2.39 1.51 -2.13
C GLU A 196 3.91 1.69 -2.32
N ASN A 197 4.49 2.76 -1.77
CA ASN A 197 5.94 3.00 -1.82
C ASN A 197 6.73 2.38 -0.65
N ALA A 198 6.12 2.16 0.52
CA ALA A 198 6.75 1.47 1.64
C ALA A 198 6.85 -0.05 1.40
N PHE A 199 5.89 -0.61 0.65
CA PHE A 199 5.93 -2.02 0.28
C PHE A 199 6.97 -2.32 -0.80
N LYS A 200 7.15 -1.40 -1.76
CA LYS A 200 8.15 -1.50 -2.84
C LYS A 200 9.55 -1.04 -2.42
N GLN A 201 9.93 -1.29 -1.17
CA GLN A 201 11.28 -0.99 -0.70
C GLN A 201 12.24 -2.10 -1.11
N ARG A 202 13.38 -1.69 -1.64
CA ARG A 202 14.51 -2.56 -1.99
C ARG A 202 15.70 -2.21 -1.12
N GLU A 203 16.38 -3.23 -0.64
CA GLU A 203 17.67 -3.13 0.02
C GLU A 203 18.81 -3.13 -1.00
N TYR A 204 18.67 -3.90 -2.09
CA TYR A 204 19.75 -4.16 -3.03
C TYR A 204 19.57 -3.47 -4.37
N THR A 205 20.67 -3.01 -4.98
CA THR A 205 20.66 -2.58 -6.39
C THR A 205 20.53 -3.77 -7.35
N ASP A 206 20.22 -3.52 -8.62
CA ASP A 206 20.14 -4.58 -9.64
C ASP A 206 21.47 -5.34 -9.78
N GLU A 207 22.60 -4.65 -9.65
CA GLU A 207 23.92 -5.28 -9.68
C GLU A 207 24.17 -6.18 -8.47
N GLU A 208 23.71 -5.77 -7.28
CA GLU A 208 23.82 -6.56 -6.05
C GLU A 208 22.93 -7.79 -6.11
N ILE A 209 21.68 -7.65 -6.59
CA ILE A 209 20.79 -8.78 -6.86
C ILE A 209 21.43 -9.78 -7.83
N GLN A 210 22.04 -9.29 -8.92
CA GLN A 210 22.72 -10.17 -9.87
C GLN A 210 23.92 -10.90 -9.24
N GLN A 211 24.64 -10.25 -8.31
CA GLN A 211 25.72 -10.88 -7.56
C GLN A 211 25.20 -11.96 -6.62
N LEU A 212 24.12 -11.69 -5.88
CA LEU A 212 23.46 -12.65 -5.00
C LEU A 212 22.99 -13.88 -5.79
N ALA A 213 22.29 -13.66 -6.91
CA ALA A 213 21.81 -14.73 -7.79
C ALA A 213 22.96 -15.60 -8.34
N SER A 214 24.10 -14.98 -8.63
CA SER A 214 25.29 -15.68 -9.15
C SER A 214 26.13 -16.38 -8.07
N ALA A 215 25.86 -16.13 -6.79
CA ALA A 215 26.67 -16.63 -5.68
C ALA A 215 26.43 -18.12 -5.35
N GLY A 216 25.39 -18.74 -5.92
CA GLY A 216 25.06 -20.14 -5.66
C GLY A 216 24.57 -20.37 -4.23
N LEU A 217 23.80 -19.42 -3.69
CA LEU A 217 23.26 -19.47 -2.34
C LEU A 217 22.34 -20.68 -2.16
N THR A 218 22.40 -21.30 -0.98
CA THR A 218 21.35 -22.18 -0.49
C THR A 218 20.05 -21.39 -0.25
N LEU A 219 18.92 -22.08 -0.14
CA LEU A 219 17.62 -21.44 0.15
C LEU A 219 17.67 -20.68 1.49
N GLU A 220 18.32 -21.27 2.49
CA GLU A 220 18.54 -20.66 3.80
C GLU A 220 19.38 -19.39 3.70
N GLU A 221 20.50 -19.42 2.95
CA GLU A 221 21.34 -18.23 2.78
C GLU A 221 20.65 -17.13 1.96
N ALA A 222 19.75 -17.49 1.04
CA ALA A 222 18.94 -16.52 0.31
C ALA A 222 17.89 -15.88 1.24
N ALA A 223 17.18 -16.67 2.04
CA ALA A 223 16.20 -16.18 3.02
C ALA A 223 16.87 -15.28 4.08
N ASP A 224 18.08 -15.62 4.53
CA ASP A 224 18.84 -14.79 5.49
C ASP A 224 19.28 -13.43 4.94
N LYS A 225 19.13 -13.19 3.62
CA LYS A 225 19.59 -11.97 2.94
C LYS A 225 18.48 -11.14 2.33
N LEU A 226 17.36 -11.77 1.97
CA LEU A 226 16.32 -11.15 1.14
C LEU A 226 15.12 -10.82 2.02
N HIS A 227 15.13 -9.62 2.60
CA HIS A 227 14.11 -9.19 3.57
C HIS A 227 12.93 -8.44 2.94
N PHE A 228 13.00 -8.17 1.63
CA PHE A 228 11.97 -7.43 0.90
C PHE A 228 11.44 -8.24 -0.28
N ILE A 229 10.11 -8.23 -0.46
CA ILE A 229 9.41 -8.95 -1.55
C ILE A 229 10.00 -8.65 -2.92
N GLU A 230 10.28 -7.38 -3.22
CA GLU A 230 10.77 -6.99 -4.54
C GLU A 230 12.17 -7.53 -4.81
N ASP A 231 13.06 -7.49 -3.80
CA ASP A 231 14.40 -8.07 -3.91
C ASP A 231 14.35 -9.59 -4.04
N ALA A 232 13.45 -10.27 -3.31
CA ALA A 232 13.25 -11.71 -3.46
C ALA A 232 12.76 -12.07 -4.89
N ALA A 233 11.77 -11.34 -5.42
CA ALA A 233 11.27 -11.56 -6.77
C ALA A 233 12.34 -11.28 -7.85
N LEU A 234 13.12 -10.20 -7.70
CA LEU A 234 14.22 -9.86 -8.60
C LEU A 234 15.37 -10.88 -8.51
N PHE A 235 15.70 -11.35 -7.31
CA PHE A 235 16.66 -12.43 -7.10
C PHE A 235 16.24 -13.71 -7.81
N LEU A 236 14.97 -14.11 -7.70
CA LEU A 236 14.45 -15.28 -8.42
C LEU A 236 14.57 -15.09 -9.93
N ARG A 237 14.14 -13.93 -10.45
CA ARG A 237 14.30 -13.59 -11.87
C ARG A 237 15.76 -13.69 -12.32
N ALA A 238 16.69 -13.07 -11.58
CA ALA A 238 18.11 -13.06 -11.89
C ALA A 238 18.75 -14.45 -11.80
N SER A 239 18.20 -15.32 -10.95
CA SER A 239 18.59 -16.72 -10.80
C SER A 239 18.03 -17.62 -11.92
N GLY A 240 17.24 -17.06 -12.84
CA GLY A 240 16.62 -17.79 -13.94
C GLY A 240 15.39 -18.60 -13.51
N TYR A 241 14.70 -18.17 -12.46
CA TYR A 241 13.45 -18.77 -12.02
C TYR A 241 12.40 -18.72 -13.14
N ARG A 242 11.64 -19.80 -13.27
CA ARG A 242 10.52 -19.88 -14.23
C ARG A 242 9.25 -20.35 -13.55
N VAL A 243 8.14 -19.72 -13.88
CA VAL A 243 6.81 -20.25 -13.57
C VAL A 243 6.44 -21.26 -14.64
N ASP A 244 6.23 -22.50 -14.24
CA ASP A 244 6.05 -23.63 -15.15
C ASP A 244 4.63 -24.18 -15.03
N ASN A 245 3.88 -24.12 -16.13
CA ASN A 245 2.51 -24.63 -16.23
C ASN A 245 2.44 -25.94 -17.04
N ASN A 246 3.58 -26.50 -17.46
CA ASN A 246 3.63 -27.74 -18.23
C ASN A 246 3.80 -28.97 -17.32
N ASP A 247 3.56 -30.15 -17.90
CA ASP A 247 3.58 -31.44 -17.22
C ASP A 247 4.97 -31.78 -16.64
N ALA A 248 5.86 -32.43 -17.41
CA ALA A 248 7.10 -33.04 -16.90
C ALA A 248 8.33 -32.77 -17.78
N TYR A 249 9.52 -32.69 -17.15
CA TYR A 249 10.82 -32.45 -17.75
C TYR A 249 11.88 -33.44 -17.24
N PHE A 250 12.89 -33.74 -18.06
CA PHE A 250 14.09 -34.43 -17.59
C PHE A 250 15.19 -33.41 -17.27
N LEU A 251 15.42 -33.15 -15.98
CA LEU A 251 16.34 -32.12 -15.49
C LEU A 251 17.33 -32.74 -14.51
N GLN A 252 18.60 -32.34 -14.61
CA GLN A 252 19.66 -32.80 -13.70
C GLN A 252 19.76 -34.34 -13.57
N GLY A 253 19.37 -35.09 -14.61
CA GLY A 253 19.43 -36.55 -14.62
C GLY A 253 18.20 -37.27 -14.02
N ARG A 254 17.11 -36.57 -13.73
CA ARG A 254 15.87 -37.14 -13.18
C ARG A 254 14.61 -36.55 -13.83
N TYR A 255 13.49 -37.26 -13.73
CA TYR A 255 12.17 -36.74 -14.11
C TYR A 255 11.64 -35.79 -13.04
N VAL A 256 11.13 -34.64 -13.47
CA VAL A 256 10.67 -33.52 -12.65
C VAL A 256 9.37 -33.01 -13.22
N ASN A 257 8.31 -32.99 -12.44
CA ASN A 257 7.00 -32.53 -12.89
C ASN A 257 6.50 -31.48 -11.89
N PHE A 258 6.34 -30.24 -12.38
CA PHE A 258 5.92 -29.11 -11.54
C PHE A 258 4.40 -29.03 -11.40
N SER A 259 3.68 -29.75 -12.27
CA SER A 259 2.22 -29.93 -12.19
C SER A 259 1.80 -31.05 -11.22
N LEU A 260 2.75 -31.90 -10.76
CA LEU A 260 2.51 -32.87 -9.69
C LEU A 260 2.55 -32.19 -8.33
N ASN A 261 1.37 -32.05 -7.74
CA ASN A 261 1.25 -31.89 -6.31
C ASN A 261 1.39 -33.30 -5.66
N PRO A 262 2.33 -33.52 -4.72
CA PRO A 262 2.39 -34.79 -4.00
C PRO A 262 1.04 -35.08 -3.34
N GLY A 263 0.62 -36.35 -3.28
CA GLY A 263 -0.75 -36.67 -2.87
C GLY A 263 -0.94 -38.09 -2.38
N GLY A 264 -2.03 -38.32 -1.64
CA GLY A 264 -2.30 -39.58 -0.99
C GLY A 264 -3.73 -39.71 -0.48
N TYR A 265 -4.18 -40.96 -0.35
CA TYR A 265 -5.54 -41.27 0.14
C TYR A 265 -5.51 -41.51 1.66
N ILE A 266 -6.02 -40.55 2.43
CA ILE A 266 -5.99 -40.55 3.90
C ILE A 266 -7.40 -40.34 4.45
N GLY A 267 -7.81 -41.19 5.40
CA GLY A 267 -9.10 -41.05 6.09
C GLY A 267 -10.33 -41.17 5.19
N GLY A 268 -10.21 -41.74 3.98
CA GLY A 268 -11.29 -41.85 3.01
C GLY A 268 -11.34 -40.70 1.98
N TYR A 269 -10.33 -39.84 1.98
CA TYR A 269 -10.26 -38.65 1.13
C TYR A 269 -8.94 -38.59 0.37
N ASP A 270 -8.98 -37.98 -0.81
CA ASP A 270 -7.81 -37.75 -1.65
C ASP A 270 -7.19 -36.40 -1.26
N TRP A 271 -5.94 -36.40 -0.81
CA TRP A 271 -5.23 -35.22 -0.37
C TRP A 271 -4.11 -34.88 -1.34
N GLY A 272 -3.92 -33.59 -1.64
CA GLY A 272 -2.81 -33.08 -2.44
C GLY A 272 -2.11 -31.93 -1.75
N TRP A 273 -0.78 -31.96 -1.73
CA TRP A 273 0.11 -30.96 -1.14
C TRP A 273 0.72 -30.08 -2.23
N GLY A 274 0.97 -28.80 -1.92
CA GLY A 274 1.78 -27.96 -2.78
C GLY A 274 3.21 -28.49 -2.93
N LEU A 275 3.89 -28.13 -4.02
CA LEU A 275 5.33 -28.40 -4.13
C LEU A 275 6.10 -27.65 -3.04
N PRO A 276 7.00 -28.31 -2.30
CA PRO A 276 7.76 -27.64 -1.26
C PRO A 276 8.76 -26.61 -1.76
N ALA A 277 9.03 -25.59 -0.94
CA ALA A 277 9.94 -24.49 -1.27
C ALA A 277 11.35 -24.97 -1.66
N ASP A 278 11.89 -25.99 -0.97
CA ASP A 278 13.22 -26.57 -1.24
C ASP A 278 13.29 -27.18 -2.65
N TYR A 279 12.22 -27.87 -3.06
CA TYR A 279 12.08 -28.46 -4.38
C TYR A 279 12.00 -27.39 -5.46
N THR A 280 11.13 -26.39 -5.26
CA THR A 280 10.96 -25.28 -6.19
C THR A 280 12.24 -24.47 -6.35
N TYR A 281 12.98 -24.21 -5.27
CA TYR A 281 14.27 -23.55 -5.30
C TYR A 281 15.34 -24.38 -6.03
N ALA A 282 15.45 -25.68 -5.73
CA ALA A 282 16.49 -26.55 -6.30
C ALA A 282 16.47 -26.62 -7.84
N TYR A 283 15.30 -26.43 -8.45
CA TYR A 283 15.14 -26.41 -9.90
C TYR A 283 14.87 -25.03 -10.49
N MET A 284 14.77 -24.01 -9.63
CA MET A 284 14.36 -22.65 -10.00
C MET A 284 13.10 -22.67 -10.86
N ALA A 285 12.10 -23.45 -10.44
CA ALA A 285 10.84 -23.58 -11.16
C ALA A 285 9.69 -24.07 -10.28
N GLY A 286 8.47 -23.60 -10.55
CA GLY A 286 7.28 -24.02 -9.83
C GLY A 286 5.97 -23.52 -10.43
N THR A 287 4.86 -24.06 -9.92
CA THR A 287 3.48 -23.61 -10.18
C THR A 287 3.05 -22.54 -9.17
N CYS A 288 1.76 -22.17 -9.15
CA CYS A 288 1.18 -21.31 -8.11
C CYS A 288 1.52 -21.76 -6.68
N ASN A 289 1.35 -23.06 -6.39
CA ASN A 289 1.72 -23.65 -5.09
C ASN A 289 3.22 -23.51 -4.80
N GLY A 290 4.07 -24.00 -5.70
CA GLY A 290 5.52 -24.03 -5.47
C GLY A 290 6.11 -22.62 -5.34
N THR A 291 5.69 -21.70 -6.21
CA THR A 291 6.17 -20.31 -6.15
C THR A 291 5.70 -19.62 -4.88
N SER A 292 4.44 -19.82 -4.47
CA SER A 292 3.92 -19.23 -3.23
C SER A 292 4.64 -19.78 -1.99
N ASN A 293 4.99 -21.07 -2.00
CA ASN A 293 5.79 -21.70 -0.94
C ASN A 293 7.21 -21.15 -0.91
N LEU A 294 7.84 -21.01 -2.07
CA LEU A 294 9.18 -20.44 -2.15
C LEU A 294 9.22 -18.99 -1.66
N MET A 295 8.28 -18.15 -2.10
CA MET A 295 8.20 -16.75 -1.66
C MET A 295 7.91 -16.65 -0.16
N ASN A 296 7.01 -17.46 0.37
CA ASN A 296 6.75 -17.52 1.81
C ASN A 296 8.03 -17.93 2.58
N ARG A 297 8.78 -18.94 2.09
CA ARG A 297 10.01 -19.40 2.72
C ARG A 297 11.14 -18.36 2.70
N LEU A 298 11.26 -17.61 1.61
CA LEU A 298 12.28 -16.55 1.45
C LEU A 298 12.04 -15.39 2.40
N LEU A 299 10.78 -15.06 2.66
CA LEU A 299 10.38 -13.87 3.43
C LEU A 299 10.02 -14.18 4.89
N ALA A 300 10.22 -15.43 5.30
CA ALA A 300 9.75 -15.96 6.58
C ALA A 300 10.28 -15.16 7.78
N GLY A 301 9.38 -14.39 8.40
CA GLY A 301 9.68 -13.60 9.60
C GLY A 301 10.09 -12.15 9.34
N ASP A 302 10.06 -11.70 8.08
CA ASP A 302 10.38 -10.31 7.72
C ASP A 302 9.19 -9.34 7.85
N TYR A 303 7.96 -9.89 7.97
CA TYR A 303 6.71 -9.14 8.09
C TYR A 303 5.97 -9.48 9.39
N GLU A 304 5.08 -8.60 9.86
CA GLU A 304 4.24 -8.85 11.06
C GLU A 304 3.46 -10.16 10.93
N GLU A 305 3.02 -10.45 9.72
CA GLU A 305 2.26 -11.63 9.37
C GLU A 305 2.51 -11.98 7.89
N GLN A 306 2.52 -13.26 7.56
CA GLN A 306 2.55 -13.72 6.17
C GLN A 306 1.81 -15.04 6.05
N GLY A 307 1.18 -15.26 4.91
CA GLY A 307 0.44 -16.49 4.70
C GLY A 307 0.03 -16.67 3.26
N TYR A 308 -1.10 -17.34 3.10
CA TYR A 308 -1.63 -17.72 1.82
C TYR A 308 -3.06 -17.26 1.67
N VAL A 309 -3.40 -16.91 0.43
CA VAL A 309 -4.77 -16.87 -0.03
C VAL A 309 -4.96 -18.01 -0.99
N GLN A 310 -5.83 -18.95 -0.62
CA GLN A 310 -6.16 -20.10 -1.44
C GLN A 310 -7.56 -19.97 -1.98
N TYR A 311 -7.62 -20.13 -3.29
CA TYR A 311 -8.83 -20.23 -4.04
C TYR A 311 -9.10 -21.71 -4.32
N PHE A 312 -10.14 -22.23 -3.67
CA PHE A 312 -10.60 -23.61 -3.85
C PHE A 312 -11.38 -23.70 -5.16
N GLY A 313 -10.58 -23.81 -6.22
CA GLY A 313 -10.92 -23.84 -7.63
C GLY A 313 -9.68 -23.94 -8.53
N GLY A 314 -8.48 -23.67 -8.00
CA GLY A 314 -7.23 -24.06 -8.68
C GLY A 314 -5.98 -23.25 -8.34
N HIS A 315 -6.09 -22.15 -7.58
CA HIS A 315 -5.02 -21.17 -7.46
C HIS A 315 -4.66 -20.83 -6.01
N ILE A 316 -3.42 -20.42 -5.79
CA ILE A 316 -2.92 -19.96 -4.50
C ILE A 316 -1.91 -18.85 -4.76
N PHE A 317 -1.88 -17.88 -3.85
CA PHE A 317 -0.92 -16.79 -3.85
C PHE A 317 -0.69 -16.33 -2.40
N ASN A 318 0.19 -15.35 -2.22
CA ASN A 318 0.60 -14.93 -0.89
C ASN A 318 -0.18 -13.69 -0.42
N TYR A 319 -0.21 -13.51 0.89
CA TYR A 319 -0.36 -12.19 1.47
C TYR A 319 0.72 -11.97 2.52
N VAL A 320 0.99 -10.70 2.79
CA VAL A 320 1.74 -10.28 3.98
C VAL A 320 0.99 -9.16 4.69
N LYS A 321 1.26 -8.98 5.97
CA LYS A 321 0.73 -7.88 6.77
C LYS A 321 1.87 -7.07 7.34
N GLN A 322 1.75 -5.76 7.23
CA GLN A 322 2.71 -4.81 7.79
C GLN A 322 1.98 -3.51 8.11
N ASP A 323 2.30 -2.90 9.24
CA ASP A 323 1.77 -1.60 9.66
C ASP A 323 0.23 -1.55 9.60
N GLY A 324 -0.40 -2.64 10.04
CA GLY A 324 -1.85 -2.79 10.13
C GLY A 324 -2.58 -3.08 8.81
N TYR A 325 -1.87 -3.38 7.72
CA TYR A 325 -2.46 -3.57 6.40
C TYR A 325 -2.07 -4.90 5.79
N TYR A 326 -3.00 -5.49 5.03
CA TYR A 326 -2.82 -6.70 4.24
C TYR A 326 -2.48 -6.35 2.80
N TYR A 327 -1.42 -6.98 2.31
CA TYR A 327 -0.91 -6.85 0.94
C TYR A 327 -1.07 -8.19 0.25
N PHE A 328 -1.89 -8.23 -0.80
CA PHE A 328 -2.17 -9.45 -1.55
C PHE A 328 -1.22 -9.53 -2.75
N CYS A 329 -0.40 -10.58 -2.81
CA CYS A 329 0.72 -10.67 -3.74
C CYS A 329 0.65 -11.90 -4.65
N GLU A 330 0.62 -11.67 -5.96
CA GLU A 330 0.62 -12.68 -7.00
C GLU A 330 1.97 -12.73 -7.72
N PHE A 331 2.81 -13.68 -7.34
CA PHE A 331 4.14 -13.82 -7.91
C PHE A 331 4.17 -14.66 -9.20
N THR A 332 3.20 -15.55 -9.39
CA THR A 332 3.16 -16.43 -10.57
C THR A 332 2.67 -15.76 -11.83
N ASN A 333 2.03 -14.61 -11.68
CA ASN A 333 1.50 -13.83 -12.79
C ASN A 333 1.91 -12.35 -12.66
N CYS A 334 3.20 -12.08 -12.45
CA CYS A 334 3.74 -10.71 -12.39
C CYS A 334 4.83 -10.44 -13.44
N GLU A 335 5.08 -9.16 -13.72
CA GLU A 335 6.06 -8.64 -14.67
C GLU A 335 7.48 -9.02 -14.25
N ILE A 336 7.78 -8.98 -12.95
CA ILE A 336 9.12 -9.23 -12.45
C ILE A 336 9.57 -10.65 -12.79
N ILE A 337 8.71 -11.65 -12.56
CA ILE A 337 9.06 -13.06 -12.75
C ILE A 337 8.69 -13.55 -14.16
N CYS A 338 7.49 -13.18 -14.66
CA CYS A 338 6.91 -13.75 -15.87
C CYS A 338 6.90 -12.79 -17.08
N GLY A 339 7.20 -11.50 -16.90
CA GLY A 339 7.22 -10.52 -18.01
C GLY A 339 5.85 -10.30 -18.67
N ASN A 340 4.76 -10.41 -17.90
CA ASN A 340 3.39 -10.35 -18.41
C ASN A 340 2.74 -8.94 -18.33
N GLY A 341 3.48 -7.93 -17.85
CA GLY A 341 3.03 -6.56 -17.67
C GLY A 341 2.15 -6.30 -16.43
N GLN A 342 1.94 -7.29 -15.55
CA GLN A 342 1.14 -7.14 -14.32
C GLN A 342 2.03 -6.87 -13.11
N ASP A 343 1.56 -6.06 -12.16
CA ASP A 343 2.26 -5.90 -10.89
C ASP A 343 2.10 -7.17 -10.04
N TYR A 344 3.09 -7.49 -9.20
CA TYR A 344 2.97 -8.57 -8.22
C TYR A 344 2.03 -8.18 -7.07
N LEU A 345 1.92 -6.88 -6.76
CA LEU A 345 0.98 -6.39 -5.77
C LEU A 345 -0.41 -6.25 -6.38
N MET A 346 -1.35 -7.08 -5.93
CA MET A 346 -2.71 -7.10 -6.45
C MET A 346 -3.62 -6.09 -5.79
N TYR A 347 -3.57 -6.01 -4.46
CA TYR A 347 -4.51 -5.25 -3.64
C TYR A 347 -3.94 -4.97 -2.26
N ILE A 348 -4.42 -3.90 -1.63
CA ILE A 348 -4.04 -3.46 -0.29
C ILE A 348 -5.30 -3.07 0.47
N CYS A 349 -5.46 -3.54 1.72
CA CYS A 349 -6.56 -3.14 2.59
C CYS A 349 -6.24 -3.31 4.09
N GLN A 350 -7.01 -2.66 4.97
CA GLN A 350 -6.92 -2.83 6.42
C GLN A 350 -7.72 -4.04 6.90
N ASP A 351 -8.88 -4.26 6.29
CA ASP A 351 -9.73 -5.41 6.55
C ASP A 351 -9.62 -6.38 5.36
N PRO A 352 -9.12 -7.61 5.57
CA PRO A 352 -8.94 -8.56 4.47
C PRO A 352 -10.27 -8.94 3.80
N LEU A 353 -11.42 -8.72 4.44
CA LEU A 353 -12.74 -8.93 3.82
C LEU A 353 -13.03 -7.97 2.66
N GLU A 354 -12.37 -6.81 2.60
CA GLU A 354 -12.49 -5.86 1.47
C GLU A 354 -11.89 -6.43 0.18
N PHE A 355 -10.91 -7.33 0.29
CA PHE A 355 -10.28 -7.98 -0.86
C PHE A 355 -11.29 -8.76 -1.70
N THR A 356 -12.34 -9.33 -1.08
CA THR A 356 -13.31 -10.17 -1.76
C THR A 356 -13.99 -9.46 -2.93
N GLU A 357 -14.43 -8.22 -2.74
CA GLU A 357 -15.12 -7.46 -3.80
C GLU A 357 -14.16 -7.14 -4.95
N TYR A 358 -12.94 -6.71 -4.63
CA TYR A 358 -11.89 -6.46 -5.62
C TYR A 358 -11.59 -7.73 -6.42
N TYR A 359 -11.38 -8.84 -5.73
CA TYR A 359 -10.99 -10.12 -6.32
C TYR A 359 -12.07 -10.67 -7.25
N CYS A 360 -13.31 -10.72 -6.76
CA CYS A 360 -14.48 -11.11 -7.55
C CYS A 360 -14.64 -10.22 -8.80
N THR A 361 -14.42 -8.91 -8.68
CA THR A 361 -14.64 -7.99 -9.81
C THR A 361 -13.52 -8.04 -10.85
N ASN A 362 -12.26 -8.07 -10.40
CA ASN A 362 -11.09 -7.79 -11.26
C ASN A 362 -10.28 -9.02 -11.62
N VAL A 363 -10.30 -10.05 -10.77
CA VAL A 363 -9.50 -11.27 -10.96
C VAL A 363 -10.38 -12.41 -11.45
N PHE A 364 -11.65 -12.46 -11.02
CA PHE A 364 -12.62 -13.52 -11.35
C PHE A 364 -13.91 -12.99 -11.97
N PRO A 365 -13.90 -12.54 -13.24
CA PRO A 365 -15.06 -11.94 -13.90
C PRO A 365 -16.27 -12.87 -14.08
N GLY A 366 -16.19 -14.13 -13.64
CA GLY A 366 -17.26 -15.13 -13.63
C GLY A 366 -17.84 -15.48 -12.26
N TRP A 367 -17.52 -14.73 -11.20
CA TRP A 367 -17.95 -15.04 -9.83
C TRP A 367 -19.48 -15.04 -9.62
N ASP A 368 -20.22 -14.29 -10.45
CA ASP A 368 -21.70 -14.27 -10.47
C ASP A 368 -22.31 -15.45 -11.26
N ASN A 369 -21.50 -16.28 -11.93
CA ASN A 369 -22.00 -17.41 -12.70
C ASN A 369 -22.37 -18.58 -11.77
N PRO A 370 -23.65 -18.95 -11.65
CA PRO A 370 -24.07 -20.05 -10.77
C PRO A 370 -23.58 -21.43 -11.23
N GLU A 371 -23.12 -21.56 -12.48
CA GLU A 371 -22.55 -22.80 -13.02
C GLU A 371 -21.02 -22.89 -12.88
N SER A 372 -20.35 -21.88 -12.31
CA SER A 372 -18.90 -21.96 -12.14
C SER A 372 -18.51 -22.93 -11.00
N ASP A 373 -17.43 -23.67 -11.22
CA ASP A 373 -16.82 -24.61 -10.26
C ASP A 373 -16.04 -23.87 -9.14
N GLU A 374 -16.32 -22.58 -8.95
CA GLU A 374 -15.60 -21.64 -8.09
C GLU A 374 -16.48 -21.30 -6.88
N TYR A 375 -16.07 -21.68 -5.66
CA TYR A 375 -17.02 -21.70 -4.54
C TYR A 375 -16.47 -21.30 -3.16
N LEU A 376 -15.14 -21.17 -3.00
CA LEU A 376 -14.51 -20.79 -1.73
C LEU A 376 -13.18 -20.06 -1.97
N VAL A 377 -13.02 -18.91 -1.33
CA VAL A 377 -11.75 -18.20 -1.18
C VAL A 377 -11.49 -18.05 0.31
N LEU A 378 -10.34 -18.54 0.75
CA LEU A 378 -9.93 -18.40 2.13
C LEU A 378 -8.50 -17.88 2.22
N MET A 379 -8.27 -17.12 3.26
CA MET A 379 -6.98 -16.59 3.66
C MET A 379 -6.60 -17.25 4.97
N TYR A 380 -5.34 -17.63 5.13
CA TYR A 380 -4.90 -18.35 6.33
C TYR A 380 -3.42 -18.18 6.59
N LEU A 381 -3.02 -18.46 7.83
CA LEU A 381 -1.63 -18.54 8.23
C LEU A 381 -1.20 -20.00 8.24
N TYR A 382 -0.19 -20.33 7.44
CA TYR A 382 0.38 -21.67 7.39
C TYR A 382 1.72 -21.62 6.64
N PRO A 383 2.65 -22.57 6.83
CA PRO A 383 3.05 -23.12 8.12
C PRO A 383 3.91 -22.08 8.86
N ARG A 384 4.08 -22.25 10.18
CA ARG A 384 4.85 -21.30 11.02
C ARG A 384 6.33 -21.15 10.63
N ASP A 385 6.83 -21.92 9.67
CA ASP A 385 8.19 -21.91 9.15
C ASP A 385 8.29 -21.67 7.62
N GLY A 386 7.17 -21.35 6.96
CA GLY A 386 7.12 -20.88 5.57
C GLY A 386 7.40 -21.93 4.48
N LYS A 387 7.48 -23.22 4.79
CA LYS A 387 7.92 -24.24 3.80
C LYS A 387 6.83 -24.73 2.84
N ASP A 388 5.60 -24.91 3.32
CA ASP A 388 4.56 -25.68 2.62
C ASP A 388 3.14 -25.12 2.85
N SER A 389 2.40 -24.82 1.79
CA SER A 389 0.98 -24.47 1.87
C SER A 389 0.09 -25.65 2.29
N LEU A 390 -1.16 -25.36 2.66
CA LEU A 390 -2.08 -26.38 3.16
C LEU A 390 -2.33 -27.48 2.13
N PRO A 391 -2.38 -28.75 2.56
CA PRO A 391 -2.88 -29.80 1.72
C PRO A 391 -4.38 -29.61 1.46
N ARG A 392 -4.76 -29.81 0.20
CA ARG A 392 -6.15 -29.78 -0.26
C ARG A 392 -6.72 -31.19 -0.22
N GLY A 393 -7.73 -31.41 0.62
CA GLY A 393 -8.47 -32.67 0.64
C GLY A 393 -9.72 -32.61 -0.23
N ARG A 394 -9.95 -33.62 -1.07
CA ARG A 394 -11.14 -33.76 -1.92
C ARG A 394 -11.86 -35.07 -1.63
N SER A 395 -13.17 -34.96 -1.47
CA SER A 395 -14.04 -36.13 -1.31
C SER A 395 -14.48 -36.68 -2.67
N GLY A 396 -13.55 -37.30 -3.42
CA GLY A 396 -13.84 -37.86 -4.75
C GLY A 396 -15.08 -38.78 -4.80
N ALA A 397 -15.43 -39.45 -3.68
CA ALA A 397 -16.61 -40.30 -3.55
C ALA A 397 -17.91 -39.56 -3.18
N TYR A 398 -17.84 -38.40 -2.53
CA TYR A 398 -19.02 -37.65 -2.05
C TYR A 398 -19.68 -36.87 -3.19
N ASN A 399 -18.89 -36.34 -4.13
CA ASN A 399 -19.37 -35.63 -5.33
C ASN A 399 -20.37 -36.47 -6.16
N TYR A 400 -20.17 -37.79 -6.22
CA TYR A 400 -21.06 -38.69 -6.95
C TYR A 400 -22.38 -38.97 -6.20
N LEU A 401 -22.37 -38.92 -4.87
CA LEU A 401 -23.51 -39.28 -4.01
C LEU A 401 -24.39 -38.07 -3.66
N THR A 402 -23.86 -36.85 -3.68
CA THR A 402 -24.59 -35.61 -3.37
C THR A 402 -25.12 -34.86 -4.59
N GLY A 403 -24.91 -35.42 -5.79
CA GLY A 403 -25.28 -34.78 -7.05
C GLY A 403 -24.38 -33.59 -7.41
N GLY A 404 -23.07 -33.72 -7.20
CA GLY A 404 -22.07 -32.71 -7.57
C GLY A 404 -21.76 -31.66 -6.51
N ARG A 405 -22.35 -31.74 -5.31
CA ARG A 405 -22.07 -30.78 -4.23
C ARG A 405 -20.84 -31.21 -3.46
N GLY A 406 -19.70 -30.64 -3.84
CA GLY A 406 -18.40 -30.90 -3.21
C GLY A 406 -18.30 -30.33 -1.81
N CYS A 407 -17.61 -31.08 -0.95
CA CYS A 407 -17.05 -30.58 0.29
C CYS A 407 -15.54 -30.77 0.14
N ASP A 408 -14.79 -29.67 0.13
CA ASP A 408 -13.35 -29.76 0.36
C ASP A 408 -13.08 -29.86 1.85
N LEU A 409 -11.99 -30.55 2.13
CA LEU A 409 -11.44 -30.65 3.46
C LEU A 409 -10.26 -29.69 3.56
N ILE A 410 -10.27 -28.95 4.66
CA ILE A 410 -9.20 -28.06 5.08
C ILE A 410 -8.56 -28.72 6.29
N SER A 411 -7.23 -28.64 6.41
CA SER A 411 -6.57 -29.10 7.65
C SER A 411 -7.12 -28.32 8.84
N SER A 412 -7.46 -29.02 9.92
CA SER A 412 -7.89 -28.41 11.19
C SER A 412 -6.81 -27.54 11.84
N GLU A 413 -5.54 -27.68 11.44
CA GLU A 413 -4.44 -26.88 12.00
C GLU A 413 -4.61 -25.37 11.79
N VAL A 414 -5.29 -24.97 10.71
CA VAL A 414 -5.51 -23.55 10.41
C VAL A 414 -6.86 -23.03 10.88
N GLU A 415 -7.69 -23.87 11.53
CA GLU A 415 -9.05 -23.51 11.95
C GLU A 415 -9.08 -22.21 12.78
N ASP A 416 -8.05 -21.96 13.59
CA ASP A 416 -7.93 -20.75 14.42
C ASP A 416 -7.40 -19.51 13.67
N THR A 417 -6.87 -19.67 12.46
CA THR A 417 -6.22 -18.59 11.67
C THR A 417 -6.88 -18.31 10.33
N VAL A 418 -7.80 -19.18 9.92
CA VAL A 418 -8.48 -19.07 8.64
C VAL A 418 -9.51 -17.95 8.67
N VAL A 419 -9.43 -17.09 7.67
CA VAL A 419 -10.40 -16.06 7.35
C VAL A 419 -11.10 -16.49 6.06
N ILE A 420 -12.40 -16.73 6.14
CA ILE A 420 -13.22 -17.01 4.96
C ILE A 420 -13.50 -15.68 4.29
N LEU A 421 -12.80 -15.42 3.18
CA LEU A 421 -12.98 -14.20 2.40
C LEU A 421 -14.27 -14.29 1.57
N TYR A 422 -14.53 -15.46 1.00
CA TYR A 422 -15.73 -15.73 0.21
C TYR A 422 -16.13 -17.19 0.34
N GLU A 423 -17.41 -17.46 0.59
CA GLU A 423 -18.01 -18.79 0.54
C GLU A 423 -19.38 -18.68 -0.12
N ARG A 424 -19.66 -19.57 -1.08
CA ARG A 424 -21.00 -19.65 -1.69
C ARG A 424 -22.01 -20.26 -0.75
N ASP A 425 -23.25 -19.73 -0.77
CA ASP A 425 -24.37 -20.19 0.06
C ASP A 425 -24.64 -21.71 0.01
N TRP A 426 -24.34 -22.37 -1.12
CA TRP A 426 -24.57 -23.81 -1.31
C TRP A 426 -23.35 -24.67 -1.00
N TYR A 427 -22.19 -24.07 -0.76
CA TYR A 427 -20.94 -24.76 -0.50
C TYR A 427 -20.79 -25.11 0.99
N HIS A 428 -20.06 -26.19 1.27
CA HIS A 428 -19.82 -26.65 2.63
C HIS A 428 -18.37 -27.11 2.75
N HIS A 429 -17.53 -26.35 3.46
CA HIS A 429 -16.21 -26.82 3.89
C HIS A 429 -16.30 -27.64 5.18
N ARG A 430 -15.26 -28.43 5.45
CA ARG A 430 -15.04 -29.04 6.78
C ARG A 430 -13.56 -29.02 7.13
N PHE A 431 -13.29 -28.84 8.41
CA PHE A 431 -11.98 -29.11 8.97
C PHE A 431 -11.81 -30.60 9.24
N MET A 432 -10.64 -31.12 8.94
CA MET A 432 -10.27 -32.51 9.22
C MET A 432 -8.82 -32.58 9.68
N ASP A 433 -8.59 -33.40 10.70
CA ASP A 433 -7.24 -33.72 11.15
C ASP A 433 -6.51 -34.52 10.05
N VAL A 434 -5.58 -33.83 9.38
CA VAL A 434 -4.56 -34.42 8.53
C VAL A 434 -3.23 -33.86 9.01
N ASP A 435 -2.20 -34.69 9.09
CA ASP A 435 -0.84 -34.20 9.32
C ASP A 435 -0.36 -33.56 8.01
N PRO A 436 -0.22 -32.23 7.95
CA PRO A 436 0.16 -31.56 6.73
C PRO A 436 1.65 -31.72 6.41
N ASP A 437 2.48 -32.17 7.36
CA ASP A 437 3.88 -32.50 7.12
C ASP A 437 4.04 -33.93 6.57
N ALA A 438 2.97 -34.74 6.59
CA ALA A 438 2.98 -36.11 6.09
C ALA A 438 2.88 -36.20 4.55
N ILE A 439 3.66 -35.38 3.84
CA ILE A 439 3.75 -35.35 2.39
C ILE A 439 4.16 -36.75 1.87
N PRO A 440 3.32 -37.45 1.10
CA PRO A 440 3.67 -38.78 0.61
C PRO A 440 4.90 -38.74 -0.30
N GLU A 441 5.89 -39.60 -0.08
CA GLU A 441 7.10 -39.67 -0.94
C GLU A 441 6.81 -40.20 -2.36
N VAL A 442 5.66 -40.84 -2.55
CA VAL A 442 5.31 -41.57 -3.75
C VAL A 442 4.00 -41.03 -4.33
N CYS A 443 3.98 -40.74 -5.62
CA CYS A 443 2.79 -40.31 -6.34
C CYS A 443 2.65 -41.04 -7.68
N ARG A 444 1.52 -40.82 -8.35
CA ARG A 444 1.26 -41.29 -9.72
C ARG A 444 1.60 -40.15 -10.69
N ASP A 445 2.44 -40.42 -11.69
CA ASP A 445 2.83 -39.44 -12.71
C ASP A 445 2.64 -40.00 -14.13
N LEU A 446 2.41 -39.12 -15.10
CA LEU A 446 2.31 -39.44 -16.51
C LEU A 446 3.67 -39.17 -17.18
N ILE A 447 4.46 -40.23 -17.39
CA ILE A 447 5.74 -40.14 -18.09
C ILE A 447 5.56 -40.70 -19.51
N ASP A 448 5.83 -39.89 -20.52
CA ASP A 448 5.69 -40.24 -21.94
C ASP A 448 4.31 -40.84 -22.30
N GLY A 449 3.26 -40.34 -21.65
CA GLY A 449 1.87 -40.78 -21.86
C GLY A 449 1.49 -42.07 -21.13
N VAL A 450 2.34 -42.58 -20.24
CA VAL A 450 2.08 -43.77 -19.42
C VAL A 450 2.07 -43.40 -17.94
N MET A 451 1.09 -43.89 -17.19
CA MET A 451 1.01 -43.68 -15.75
C MET A 451 1.99 -44.58 -15.02
N HIS A 452 2.88 -43.99 -14.22
CA HIS A 452 3.87 -44.63 -13.40
C HIS A 452 3.74 -44.20 -11.93
N THR A 453 4.06 -45.08 -11.01
CA THR A 453 4.36 -44.72 -9.61
C THR A 453 5.78 -44.20 -9.56
N VAL A 454 5.96 -43.00 -9.03
CA VAL A 454 7.25 -42.30 -9.02
C VAL A 454 7.50 -41.77 -7.60
N ASN A 455 8.73 -41.87 -7.14
CA ASN A 455 9.18 -41.07 -6.01
C ASN A 455 9.42 -39.65 -6.50
N TRP A 456 8.53 -38.71 -6.16
CA TRP A 456 8.58 -37.36 -6.73
C TRP A 456 9.82 -36.56 -6.29
N ARG A 457 10.40 -36.92 -5.14
CA ARG A 457 11.60 -36.27 -4.60
C ARG A 457 12.87 -36.74 -5.33
N THR A 458 12.97 -38.03 -5.67
CA THR A 458 14.14 -38.58 -6.39
C THR A 458 13.99 -38.61 -7.91
N GLY A 459 12.75 -38.63 -8.41
CA GLY A 459 12.40 -38.89 -9.81
C GLY A 459 12.51 -40.36 -10.21
N GLU A 460 12.64 -41.28 -9.23
CA GLU A 460 12.73 -42.73 -9.48
C GLU A 460 11.35 -43.31 -9.83
N VAL A 461 11.26 -44.00 -10.96
CA VAL A 461 10.08 -44.79 -11.35
C VAL A 461 10.07 -46.11 -10.58
N LEU A 462 9.05 -46.32 -9.76
CA LEU A 462 8.92 -47.45 -8.84
C LEU A 462 8.10 -48.61 -9.41
N ASP A 463 7.33 -48.37 -10.47
CA ASP A 463 6.58 -49.41 -11.17
C ASP A 463 7.52 -50.19 -12.10
N GLY A 464 7.95 -51.37 -11.66
CA GLY A 464 8.78 -52.33 -12.39
C GLY A 464 8.15 -53.72 -12.51
#